data_AF-A0AAU2CM47-F1
#
_entry.id   AF-A0AAU2CM47-F1
#
_cell.length_a   1.000
_cell.length_b   1.000
_cell.length_c   1.000
_cell.angle_alpha   90.00
_cell.angle_beta   90.00
_cell.angle_gamma   90.00
#
_symmetry.space_group_name_H-M   'P 1'
#
loop_
_entity.id
_entity.type
_entity.pdbx_description
1 polymer ?
#
loop_
_entity_poly.entity_id
_entity_poly.type
_entity_poly.pdbx_seq_one_letter_code
_entity_poly.pdbx_strand_id
1 'polypeptide(L)'
;MDPDERGRLVEIRDNLNARIAEAEREGWLGEVEGLSVSRDAADEKIAQLDARQKKKDSPVFMGIPSFNQIAARTSSATNGA
;
A
#
# COMPACT_ATOMS: atom_id res chain seq x y z
N MET A 1 -13.08 -2.44 1.27
CA MET A 1 -11.66 -2.78 1.49
C MET A 1 -11.57 -3.19 2.93
N ASP A 2 -11.16 -4.43 3.16
CA ASP A 2 -10.91 -4.94 4.50
C ASP A 2 -9.73 -4.13 5.09
N PRO A 3 -9.91 -3.41 6.22
CA PRO A 3 -8.85 -2.63 6.85
C PRO A 3 -7.60 -3.47 7.14
N ASP A 4 -7.76 -4.78 7.33
CA ASP A 4 -6.71 -5.69 7.79
C ASP A 4 -6.03 -6.47 6.65
N GLU A 5 -6.40 -6.24 5.38
CA GLU A 5 -5.83 -6.95 4.21
C GLU A 5 -4.30 -6.86 4.17
N ARG A 6 -3.76 -5.66 4.45
CA ARG A 6 -2.32 -5.42 4.49
C ARG A 6 -1.63 -6.20 5.61
N GLY A 7 -2.23 -6.23 6.80
CA GLY A 7 -1.68 -6.94 7.96
C GLY A 7 -1.55 -8.42 7.68
N ARG A 8 -2.62 -9.02 7.15
CA ARG A 8 -2.63 -10.44 6.76
C ARG A 8 -1.58 -10.78 5.70
N LEU A 9 -1.35 -9.90 4.71
CA LEU A 9 -0.31 -10.12 3.69
C LEU A 9 1.10 -10.09 4.28
N VAL A 10 1.35 -9.24 5.28
CA VAL A 10 2.62 -9.21 6.01
C VAL A 10 2.86 -10.54 6.75
N GLU A 11 1.84 -11.05 7.45
CA GLU A 11 1.91 -12.35 8.12
C GLU A 11 2.20 -13.50 7.13
N ILE A 12 1.56 -13.48 5.96
CA ILE A 12 1.79 -14.46 4.88
C ILE A 12 3.24 -14.37 4.39
N ARG A 13 3.75 -13.16 4.11
CA ARG A 13 5.13 -12.96 3.67
C ARG A 13 6.14 -13.49 4.69
N ASP A 14 5.92 -13.20 5.97
CA ASP A 14 6.82 -13.64 7.05
C ASP A 14 6.80 -15.17 7.19
N ASN A 15 5.63 -15.81 7.04
CA ASN A 15 5.53 -17.27 6.97
C ASN A 15 6.27 -17.85 5.74
N LEU A 16 6.13 -17.22 4.58
CA LEU A 16 6.83 -17.65 3.36
C LEU A 16 8.35 -17.56 3.54
N ASN A 17 8.87 -16.50 4.15
CA ASN A 17 10.29 -16.39 4.47
C ASN A 17 10.77 -17.52 5.39
N ALA A 18 9.99 -17.87 6.42
CA ALA A 18 10.32 -18.98 7.30
C ALA A 18 10.35 -20.33 6.55
N ARG A 19 9.40 -20.55 5.64
CA ARG A 19 9.34 -21.77 4.80
C ARG A 19 10.46 -21.84 3.77
N ILE A 20 10.84 -20.72 3.17
CA ILE A 20 11.98 -20.65 2.26
C ILE A 20 13.26 -21.03 3.01
N ALA A 21 13.48 -20.45 4.19
CA ALA A 21 14.67 -20.77 4.99
C ALA A 21 14.71 -22.25 5.41
N GLU A 22 13.56 -22.88 5.66
CA GLU A 22 13.48 -24.33 5.90
C GLU A 22 13.82 -25.13 4.63
N ALA A 23 13.18 -24.80 3.50
CA ALA A 23 13.42 -25.50 2.24
C ALA A 23 14.89 -25.37 1.77
N GLU A 24 15.55 -24.24 2.03
CA GLU A 24 16.99 -24.05 1.80
C GLU A 24 17.85 -24.95 2.69
N ARG A 25 17.52 -25.07 3.99
CA ARG A 25 18.23 -25.96 4.92
C ARG A 25 18.10 -27.44 4.54
N GLU A 26 16.91 -27.83 4.10
CA GLU A 26 16.58 -29.22 3.73
C GLU A 26 16.94 -29.54 2.27
N GLY A 27 17.44 -28.57 1.49
CA GLY A 27 17.84 -28.75 0.10
C GLY A 27 16.67 -28.97 -0.87
N TRP A 28 15.46 -28.55 -0.52
CA TRP A 28 14.26 -28.66 -1.35
C TRP A 28 14.19 -27.53 -2.38
N LEU A 29 15.09 -27.54 -3.36
CA LEU A 29 15.24 -26.45 -4.34
C LEU A 29 13.95 -26.13 -5.12
N GLY A 30 13.14 -27.15 -5.45
CA GLY A 30 11.85 -26.94 -6.11
C GLY A 30 10.80 -26.24 -5.25
N GLU A 31 10.81 -26.48 -3.93
CA GLU A 31 9.96 -25.74 -2.98
C GLU A 31 10.45 -24.30 -2.83
N VAL A 32 11.77 -24.08 -2.75
CA VAL A 32 12.37 -22.73 -2.64
C VAL A 32 11.92 -21.84 -3.80
N GLU A 33 11.93 -22.35 -5.04
CA GLU A 33 11.50 -21.59 -6.22
C GLU A 33 10.02 -21.20 -6.13
N GLY A 34 9.13 -22.16 -5.89
CA GLY A 34 7.68 -21.88 -5.80
C GLY A 34 7.30 -20.98 -4.63
N LEU A 35 7.97 -21.14 -3.48
CA LEU A 35 7.78 -20.29 -2.31
C LEU A 35 8.30 -18.87 -2.56
N SER A 36 9.41 -18.70 -3.29
CA SER A 36 9.95 -17.38 -3.65
C SER A 36 9.00 -16.62 -4.58
N VAL A 37 8.43 -17.28 -5.60
CA VAL A 37 7.41 -16.67 -6.47
C VAL A 37 6.20 -16.20 -5.66
N SER A 38 5.76 -17.02 -4.70
CA SER A 38 4.62 -16.67 -3.84
C SER A 38 4.93 -15.49 -2.92
N ARG A 39 6.17 -15.42 -2.39
CA ARG A 39 6.66 -14.29 -1.57
C ARG A 39 6.68 -13.00 -2.39
N ASP A 40 7.23 -13.05 -3.60
CA ASP A 40 7.33 -11.88 -4.48
C ASP A 40 5.93 -11.32 -4.83
N ALA A 41 4.95 -12.21 -5.06
CA ALA A 41 3.57 -11.81 -5.26
C ALA A 41 2.94 -11.15 -4.02
N ALA A 42 3.27 -11.63 -2.81
CA ALA A 42 2.82 -11.01 -1.56
C ALA A 42 3.42 -9.61 -1.37
N ASP A 43 4.73 -9.46 -1.63
CA ASP A 43 5.41 -8.16 -1.58
C ASP A 43 4.84 -7.17 -2.59
N GLU A 44 4.59 -7.60 -3.83
CA GLU A 44 3.96 -6.76 -4.83
C GLU A 44 2.58 -6.27 -4.37
N LYS A 45 1.77 -7.17 -3.79
CA LYS A 45 0.43 -6.82 -3.30
C LYS A 45 0.50 -5.80 -2.15
N ILE A 46 1.44 -5.96 -1.22
CA ILE A 46 1.68 -5.00 -0.13
C ILE A 46 2.04 -3.63 -0.72
N ALA A 47 2.97 -3.58 -1.67
CA ALA A 47 3.38 -2.34 -2.34
C ALA A 47 2.21 -1.66 -3.06
N GLN A 48 1.33 -2.43 -3.72
CA GLN A 48 0.12 -1.92 -4.35
C GLN A 48 -0.86 -1.31 -3.34
N LEU A 49 -1.05 -1.95 -2.17
CA LEU A 49 -1.90 -1.42 -1.11
C LEU A 49 -1.33 -0.12 -0.52
N ASP A 50 -0.01 -0.08 -0.28
CA ASP A 50 0.68 1.11 0.23
C ASP A 50 0.59 2.28 -0.75
N ALA A 51 0.75 2.01 -2.06
CA ALA A 51 0.58 3.02 -3.10
C ALA A 51 -0.85 3.56 -3.17
N ARG A 52 -1.86 2.69 -3.01
CA ARG A 52 -3.28 3.09 -3.00
C ARG A 52 -3.61 3.95 -1.78
N GLN A 53 -3.08 3.61 -0.61
CA GLN A 53 -3.27 4.40 0.60
C GLN A 53 -2.68 5.81 0.43
N LYS A 54 -1.43 5.91 -0.05
CA LYS A 54 -0.80 7.21 -0.37
C LYS A 54 -1.59 8.05 -1.37
N LYS A 55 -2.19 7.42 -2.40
CA LYS A 55 -3.05 8.12 -3.37
C LYS A 55 -4.33 8.65 -2.75
N LYS A 56 -4.93 7.94 -1.79
CA LYS A 56 -6.12 8.42 -1.06
C LYS A 56 -5.79 9.61 -0.16
N ASP A 57 -4.61 9.60 0.45
CA ASP A 57 -4.17 10.67 1.35
C ASP A 57 -3.69 11.92 0.60
N SER A 58 -3.42 11.80 -0.70
CA SER A 58 -3.10 12.92 -1.58
C SER A 58 -4.37 13.64 -2.02
N PRO A 59 -4.51 14.97 -1.81
CA PRO A 59 -5.65 15.72 -2.33
C PRO A 59 -5.58 15.73 -3.87
N VAL A 60 -6.42 14.93 -4.52
CA VAL A 60 -6.60 14.98 -5.97
C VAL A 60 -7.35 16.29 -6.29
N PHE A 61 -6.69 17.22 -6.96
CA PHE A 61 -7.34 18.44 -7.43
C PHE A 61 -8.29 18.10 -8.59
N MET A 62 -9.56 17.85 -8.27
CA MET A 62 -10.59 17.46 -9.24
C MET A 62 -11.14 18.65 -10.06
N GLY A 63 -10.41 19.77 -10.19
CA GLY A 63 -10.95 21.02 -10.75
C GLY A 63 -12.03 21.69 -9.89
N ILE A 64 -12.56 20.98 -8.89
CA ILE A 64 -13.37 21.55 -7.81
C ILE A 64 -12.40 22.02 -6.73
N PRO A 65 -12.37 23.34 -6.41
CA PRO A 65 -11.52 23.85 -5.36
C PRO A 65 -11.87 23.17 -4.03
N SER A 66 -10.83 22.83 -3.27
CA SER A 66 -11.00 22.28 -1.92
C SER A 66 -11.69 23.31 -1.01
N PHE A 67 -12.31 22.84 0.08
CA PHE A 67 -12.99 23.72 1.04
C PHE A 67 -12.08 24.86 1.54
N ASN A 68 -10.81 24.57 1.78
CA ASN A 68 -9.81 25.58 2.17
C ASN A 68 -9.54 26.61 1.07
N GLN A 69 -9.52 26.19 -0.20
CA GLN A 69 -9.38 27.10 -1.34
C GLN A 69 -10.63 27.98 -1.52
N ILE A 70 -11.81 27.44 -1.24
CA ILE A 70 -13.07 28.21 -1.27
C ILE A 70 -13.05 29.27 -0.15
N ALA A 71 -12.71 28.87 1.07
CA ALA A 71 -12.63 29.77 2.23
C ALA A 71 -11.58 30.89 2.04
N ALA A 72 -10.42 30.57 1.45
CA ALA A 72 -9.39 31.56 1.13
C ALA A 72 -9.83 32.56 0.05
N ARG A 73 -10.66 32.14 -0.91
CA ARG A 73 -11.22 33.05 -1.93
C ARG A 73 -12.27 33.99 -1.34
N THR A 74 -13.10 33.52 -0.41
CA THR A 74 -14.11 34.37 0.23
C THR A 74 -13.47 35.45 1.10
N SER A 75 -12.42 35.12 1.86
CA SER A 75 -11.71 36.12 2.68
C SER A 75 -10.99 37.18 1.83
N SER A 76 -10.44 36.80 0.67
CA SER A 76 -9.88 37.77 -0.28
C SER A 76 -10.94 38.67 -0.93
N ALA A 77 -12.19 38.20 -1.08
CA ALA A 77 -13.29 39.00 -1.63
C ALA A 77 -13.91 39.96 -0.59
N THR A 78 -13.77 39.68 0.71
CA THR A 78 -14.32 40.53 1.78
C THR A 78 -13.39 41.67 2.21
N ASN A 79 -12.11 41.63 1.83
CA ASN A 79 -11.11 42.64 2.23
C ASN A 79 -10.93 43.80 1.22
N GLY A 80 -11.83 43.93 0.25
CA GLY A 80 -11.93 45.06 -0.66
C GLY A 80 -13.29 45.74 -0.54
N ALA A 81 -13.47 46.53 0.52
CA ALA A 81 -14.58 47.46 0.69
C ALA A 81 -14.02 48.85 0.98
#